data_AF-A0A1Q7N2D5-F1
#
_entry.id   AF-A0A1Q7N2D5-F1
#
_cell.length_a   1.000
_cell.length_b   1.000
_cell.length_c   1.000
_cell.angle_alpha   90.00
_cell.angle_beta   90.00
_cell.angle_gamma   90.00
#
_symmetry.space_group_name_H-M   'P 1'
#
loop_
_entity.id
_entity.type
_entity.pdbx_description
1 polymer ?
#
loop_
_entity_poly.entity_id
_entity_poly.type
_entity_poly.pdbx_seq_one_letter_code
_entity_poly.pdbx_strand_id
1 'polypeptide(L)'
;MKKIVFGTSGAEIAEAAVVLPVLFMIMFGIFWFGRAYNIYATINHAAREGARVASAPTCASCGNNFDSVDAIADRVAQALQASKLDPAQVTHSGGNRVACGGGTSACSTPSGGKPNICVYFNVQLD
;
A
#
# COMPACT_ATOMS: atom_id res chain seq x y z
N MET A 1 67.98 -12.08 -9.60
CA MET A 1 67.39 -10.92 -8.91
C MET A 1 65.88 -11.09 -8.86
N LYS A 2 65.34 -11.65 -7.78
CA LYS A 2 63.91 -11.95 -7.63
C LYS A 2 63.33 -10.88 -6.71
N LYS A 3 62.80 -9.80 -7.29
CA LYS A 3 62.22 -8.68 -6.53
C LYS A 3 60.88 -9.11 -5.95
N ILE A 4 60.87 -9.32 -4.65
CA ILE A 4 59.71 -9.37 -3.78
C ILE A 4 59.06 -7.98 -3.77
N VAL A 5 57.95 -7.84 -4.49
CA VAL A 5 57.06 -6.68 -4.40
C VAL A 5 56.16 -6.91 -3.18
N PHE A 6 56.55 -6.36 -2.04
CA PHE A 6 55.78 -6.35 -0.80
C PHE A 6 55.10 -4.98 -0.65
N GLY A 7 53.78 -4.95 -0.42
CA GLY A 7 53.24 -4.01 0.57
C GLY A 7 51.90 -3.32 0.28
N THR A 8 51.77 -2.55 -0.81
CA THR A 8 50.74 -1.48 -0.83
C THR A 8 49.49 -1.82 -1.64
N SER A 9 49.62 -2.37 -2.85
CA SER A 9 48.47 -2.61 -3.73
C SER A 9 47.53 -3.74 -3.28
N GLY A 10 48.01 -4.69 -2.48
CA GLY A 10 47.16 -5.77 -1.94
C GLY A 10 46.24 -5.29 -0.81
N ALA A 11 46.69 -4.31 -0.02
CA ALA A 11 45.92 -3.75 1.08
C ALA A 11 44.75 -2.90 0.56
N GLU A 12 44.98 -2.09 -0.48
CA GLU A 12 43.95 -1.27 -1.14
C GLU A 12 42.80 -2.15 -1.70
N ILE A 13 43.14 -3.28 -2.32
CA ILE A 13 42.15 -4.23 -2.84
C ILE A 13 41.39 -4.92 -1.69
N ALA A 14 42.07 -5.24 -0.58
CA ALA A 14 41.45 -5.86 0.59
C ALA A 14 40.49 -4.90 1.33
N GLU A 15 40.84 -3.62 1.46
CA GLU A 15 39.97 -2.60 2.04
C GLU A 15 38.71 -2.40 1.20
N ALA A 16 38.84 -2.27 -0.13
CA ALA A 16 37.70 -2.17 -1.03
C ALA A 16 36.81 -3.41 -0.98
N ALA A 17 37.39 -4.60 -0.88
CA ALA A 17 36.66 -5.86 -0.79
C ALA A 17 35.80 -5.99 0.47
N VAL A 18 36.15 -5.29 1.56
CA VAL A 18 35.36 -5.26 2.81
C VAL A 18 34.32 -4.14 2.78
N VAL A 19 34.61 -2.98 2.20
CA VAL A 19 33.67 -1.84 2.15
C VAL A 19 32.52 -2.09 1.17
N LEU A 20 32.81 -2.66 -0.02
CA LEU A 20 31.80 -2.97 -1.05
C LEU A 20 30.61 -3.80 -0.53
N PRO A 21 30.79 -4.95 0.15
CA PRO A 21 29.67 -5.75 0.62
C PRO A 21 28.83 -5.03 1.68
N VAL A 22 29.45 -4.22 2.56
CA VAL A 22 28.72 -3.39 3.54
C VAL A 22 27.89 -2.33 2.83
N LEU A 23 28.44 -1.68 1.81
CA LEU A 23 27.74 -0.69 1.01
C LEU A 23 26.55 -1.31 0.26
N PHE A 24 26.72 -2.49 -0.35
CA PHE A 24 25.62 -3.21 -0.98
C PHE A 24 24.54 -3.63 0.01
N MET A 25 24.91 -4.09 1.21
CA MET A 25 23.94 -4.42 2.26
C MET A 25 23.05 -3.21 2.60
N ILE A 26 23.66 -2.03 2.77
CA ILE A 26 22.94 -0.79 3.06
C ILE A 26 22.05 -0.38 1.87
N MET A 27 22.56 -0.44 0.64
CA MET A 27 21.77 -0.13 -0.56
C MET A 27 20.54 -1.03 -0.71
N PHE A 28 20.70 -2.35 -0.53
CA PHE A 28 19.58 -3.28 -0.58
C PHE A 28 18.58 -2.98 0.55
N GLY A 29 19.06 -2.68 1.76
CA GLY A 29 18.20 -2.26 2.88
C GLY A 29 17.33 -1.05 2.53
N ILE A 30 17.93 -0.01 1.96
CA ILE A 30 17.22 1.21 1.54
C ILE A 30 16.21 0.91 0.43
N PHE A 31 16.57 0.07 -0.55
CA PHE A 31 15.67 -0.32 -1.63
C PHE A 31 14.41 -1.04 -1.12
N TRP A 32 14.58 -2.03 -0.25
CA TRP A 32 13.47 -2.77 0.35
C TRP A 32 12.60 -1.89 1.23
N PHE A 33 13.21 -1.02 2.04
CA PHE A 33 12.49 -0.05 2.85
C PHE A 33 11.68 0.93 1.99
N GLY A 34 12.27 1.48 0.93
CA GLY A 34 11.59 2.38 0.00
C GLY A 34 10.39 1.71 -0.68
N ARG A 35 10.53 0.44 -1.09
CA ARG A 35 9.42 -0.33 -1.67
C ARG A 35 8.32 -0.58 -0.64
N ALA A 36 8.65 -0.96 0.59
CA ALA A 36 7.67 -1.17 1.66
C ALA A 36 6.89 0.13 1.97
N TYR A 37 7.58 1.26 2.06
CA TYR A 37 6.96 2.56 2.30
C TYR A 37 6.03 2.98 1.15
N ASN A 38 6.44 2.73 -0.11
CA ASN A 38 5.60 3.01 -1.27
C ASN A 38 4.28 2.21 -1.26
N ILE A 39 4.32 0.95 -0.84
CA ILE A 39 3.12 0.11 -0.68
C ILE A 39 2.21 0.71 0.40
N TYR A 40 2.76 1.03 1.57
CA TYR A 40 2.00 1.62 2.67
C TYR A 40 1.32 2.94 2.28
N ALA A 41 2.06 3.85 1.65
CA ALA A 41 1.54 5.13 1.20
C ALA A 41 0.43 4.96 0.14
N THR A 42 0.61 4.02 -0.80
CA THR A 42 -0.39 3.73 -1.85
C THR A 42 -1.69 3.21 -1.24
N ILE A 43 -1.62 2.27 -0.29
CA ILE A 43 -2.83 1.71 0.36
C ILE A 43 -3.61 2.82 1.08
N ASN A 44 -2.91 3.70 1.82
CA ASN A 44 -3.56 4.84 2.49
C ASN A 44 -4.20 5.82 1.51
N HIS A 45 -3.51 6.12 0.41
CA HIS A 45 -4.06 6.95 -0.66
C HIS A 45 -5.31 6.32 -1.27
N ALA A 46 -5.26 5.02 -1.61
CA ALA A 46 -6.37 4.29 -2.19
C ALA A 46 -7.58 4.22 -1.22
N ALA A 47 -7.34 4.01 0.07
CA ALA A 47 -8.39 4.00 1.09
C ALA A 47 -9.08 5.36 1.22
N ARG A 48 -8.33 6.46 1.18
CA ARG A 48 -8.88 7.83 1.23
C ARG A 48 -9.71 8.16 -0.01
N GLU A 49 -9.24 7.77 -1.20
CA GLU A 49 -10.01 7.99 -2.43
C GLU A 49 -11.28 7.13 -2.45
N GLY A 50 -11.20 5.88 -1.99
CA GLY A 50 -12.37 5.02 -1.81
C GLY A 50 -13.40 5.62 -0.84
N ALA A 51 -12.96 6.15 0.30
CA ALA A 51 -13.83 6.81 1.26
C ALA A 51 -14.46 8.09 0.70
N ARG A 52 -13.69 8.89 -0.07
CA ARG A 52 -14.20 10.10 -0.74
C ARG A 52 -15.34 9.75 -1.69
N VAL A 53 -15.15 8.76 -2.55
CA VAL A 53 -16.17 8.29 -3.51
C VAL A 53 -17.38 7.70 -2.77
N ALA A 54 -17.16 6.94 -1.69
CA ALA A 54 -18.25 6.38 -0.89
C ALA A 54 -19.09 7.45 -0.18
N SER A 55 -18.48 8.57 0.21
CA SER A 55 -19.16 9.67 0.91
C SER A 55 -19.88 10.65 -0.02
N ALA A 56 -19.47 10.72 -1.29
CA ALA A 56 -20.00 11.68 -2.24
C ALA A 56 -21.17 11.06 -3.02
N PRO A 57 -22.31 11.78 -3.17
CA PRO A 57 -23.36 11.34 -4.07
C PRO A 57 -22.88 11.43 -5.53
N THR A 58 -23.31 10.50 -6.36
CA THR A 58 -22.97 10.44 -7.79
C THR A 58 -23.48 11.65 -8.56
N CYS A 59 -24.58 12.24 -8.10
CA CYS A 59 -25.06 13.52 -8.58
C CYS A 59 -25.95 14.23 -7.55
N ALA A 60 -25.79 15.55 -7.46
CA ALA A 60 -26.59 16.40 -6.56
C ALA A 60 -28.03 16.62 -7.05
N SER A 61 -28.28 16.53 -8.36
CA SER A 61 -29.58 16.84 -8.96
C SER A 61 -30.44 15.62 -9.31
N CYS A 62 -29.90 14.41 -9.26
CA CYS A 62 -30.60 13.17 -9.63
C CYS A 62 -30.82 12.23 -8.44
N GLY A 63 -31.16 12.80 -7.28
CA GLY A 63 -31.69 12.04 -6.15
C GLY A 63 -30.68 11.64 -5.07
N ASN A 64 -29.49 12.26 -5.04
CA ASN A 64 -28.46 12.00 -4.02
C ASN A 64 -28.10 10.51 -3.86
N ASN A 65 -28.04 9.78 -4.98
CA ASN A 65 -27.70 8.37 -4.95
C ASN A 65 -26.20 8.18 -4.66
N PHE A 66 -25.85 7.20 -3.84
CA PHE A 66 -24.46 6.85 -3.56
C PHE A 66 -23.98 5.77 -4.52
N ASP A 67 -22.67 5.75 -4.79
CA ASP A 67 -22.07 4.72 -5.64
C ASP A 67 -22.17 3.34 -4.98
N SER A 68 -22.27 2.30 -5.82
CA SER A 68 -22.24 0.92 -5.34
C SER A 68 -20.85 0.56 -4.80
N VAL A 69 -20.81 -0.44 -3.91
CA VAL A 69 -19.55 -0.95 -3.33
C VAL A 69 -18.59 -1.44 -4.43
N ASP A 70 -19.11 -1.94 -5.55
CA ASP A 70 -18.30 -2.36 -6.70
C ASP A 70 -17.64 -1.17 -7.42
N ALA A 71 -18.37 -0.06 -7.60
CA ALA A 71 -17.82 1.15 -8.20
C ALA A 71 -16.73 1.77 -7.30
N ILE A 72 -16.93 1.76 -5.98
CA ILE A 72 -15.92 2.17 -5.00
C ILE A 72 -14.69 1.28 -5.10
N ALA A 73 -14.87 -0.04 -5.19
CA ALA A 73 -13.78 -1.00 -5.32
C ALA A 73 -12.99 -0.82 -6.63
N ASP A 74 -13.64 -0.41 -7.72
CA ASP A 74 -12.96 -0.07 -8.97
C ASP A 74 -12.05 1.15 -8.85
N ARG A 75 -12.45 2.17 -8.09
CA ARG A 75 -11.59 3.35 -7.82
C ARG A 75 -10.39 2.97 -6.97
N VAL A 76 -10.59 2.12 -5.98
CA VAL A 76 -9.50 1.59 -5.15
C VAL A 76 -8.57 0.71 -5.99
N ALA A 77 -9.10 -0.13 -6.88
CA ALA A 77 -8.32 -0.95 -7.80
C ALA A 77 -7.45 -0.11 -8.74
N GLN A 78 -8.01 0.97 -9.31
CA GLN A 78 -7.26 1.91 -10.15
C GLN A 78 -6.07 2.53 -9.40
N ALA A 79 -6.28 2.94 -8.14
CA ALA A 79 -5.21 3.49 -7.31
C ALA A 79 -4.11 2.44 -6.98
N LEU A 80 -4.49 1.19 -6.73
CA LEU A 80 -3.54 0.09 -6.48
C LEU A 80 -2.74 -0.29 -7.74
N GLN A 81 -3.41 -0.37 -8.89
CA GLN A 81 -2.80 -0.71 -10.18
C GLN A 81 -1.81 0.36 -10.66
N ALA A 82 -2.05 1.64 -10.32
CA ALA A 82 -1.13 2.73 -10.60
C ALA A 82 0.26 2.46 -10.00
N SER A 83 0.33 1.96 -8.76
CA SER A 83 1.58 1.61 -8.06
C SER A 83 2.07 0.18 -8.29
N LYS A 84 1.47 -0.56 -9.23
CA LYS A 84 1.79 -1.96 -9.53
C LYS A 84 1.61 -2.87 -8.31
N LEU A 85 0.50 -2.69 -7.60
CA LEU A 85 0.06 -3.59 -6.53
C LEU A 85 -1.05 -4.49 -7.07
N ASP A 86 -0.98 -5.78 -6.75
CA ASP A 86 -2.03 -6.73 -7.11
C ASP A 86 -3.25 -6.53 -6.18
N PRO A 87 -4.41 -6.09 -6.70
CA PRO A 87 -5.61 -5.90 -5.90
C PRO A 87 -6.14 -7.21 -5.29
N ALA A 88 -5.83 -8.37 -5.86
CA ALA A 88 -6.29 -9.66 -5.35
C ALA A 88 -5.60 -10.07 -4.04
N GLN A 89 -4.43 -9.50 -3.74
CA GLN A 89 -3.68 -9.78 -2.50
C GLN A 89 -4.05 -8.86 -1.34
N VAL A 90 -4.91 -7.87 -1.57
CA VAL A 90 -5.38 -6.98 -0.51
C VAL A 90 -6.37 -7.73 0.36
N THR A 91 -6.10 -7.83 1.66
CA THR A 91 -7.02 -8.39 2.65
C THR A 91 -7.44 -7.32 3.63
N HIS A 92 -8.68 -7.40 4.10
CA HIS A 92 -9.18 -6.58 5.18
C HIS A 92 -9.43 -7.46 6.40
N SER A 93 -9.19 -6.93 7.60
CA SER A 93 -9.71 -7.53 8.82
C SER A 93 -11.12 -6.99 9.02
N GLY A 94 -12.12 -7.80 8.66
CA GLY A 94 -13.53 -7.46 8.83
C GLY A 94 -13.91 -7.52 10.31
N GLY A 95 -14.34 -6.40 10.87
CA GLY A 95 -14.80 -6.30 12.24
C GLY A 95 -16.01 -5.39 12.32
N ASN A 96 -16.96 -5.68 13.21
CA ASN A 96 -18.11 -4.82 13.37
C ASN A 96 -17.70 -3.44 13.89
N ARG A 97 -18.17 -2.39 13.21
CA ARG A 97 -18.08 -1.00 13.65
C ARG A 97 -19.39 -0.61 14.33
N VAL A 98 -19.34 0.36 15.25
CA VAL A 98 -20.54 0.96 15.82
C VAL A 98 -21.17 1.88 14.78
N ALA A 99 -22.46 1.69 14.49
CA ALA A 99 -23.19 2.56 13.58
C ALA A 99 -23.69 3.83 14.29
N CYS A 100 -23.83 4.92 13.54
CA CYS A 100 -24.50 6.14 14.00
C CYS A 100 -25.95 5.81 14.40
N GLY A 101 -26.33 6.18 15.63
CA GLY A 101 -27.66 5.89 16.18
C GLY A 101 -27.78 4.57 16.94
N GLY A 102 -26.67 3.84 17.11
CA GLY A 102 -26.63 2.56 17.82
C GLY A 102 -26.84 1.36 16.90
N GLY A 103 -26.22 0.23 17.25
CA GLY A 103 -26.21 -1.00 16.45
C GLY A 103 -24.85 -1.28 15.80
N THR A 104 -24.81 -2.30 14.95
CA THR A 104 -23.59 -2.76 14.28
C THR A 104 -23.65 -2.44 12.79
N SER A 105 -22.70 -1.65 12.29
CA SER A 105 -22.46 -1.48 10.86
C SER A 105 -21.62 -2.66 10.34
N ALA A 106 -22.22 -3.42 9.42
CA ALA A 106 -21.60 -4.58 8.81
C ALA A 106 -20.66 -4.18 7.67
N CYS A 107 -19.66 -5.02 7.44
CA CYS A 107 -18.74 -4.89 6.33
C CYS A 107 -19.45 -5.13 5.00
N SER A 108 -19.50 -4.13 4.13
CA SER A 108 -19.96 -4.32 2.75
C SER A 108 -18.75 -4.59 1.86
N THR A 109 -18.71 -5.79 1.26
CA THR A 109 -17.65 -6.22 0.36
C THR A 109 -18.10 -6.17 -1.09
N PRO A 110 -17.23 -5.78 -2.03
CA PRO A 110 -17.53 -5.82 -3.45
C PRO A 110 -17.65 -7.27 -3.95
N SER A 111 -18.44 -7.45 -5.00
CA SER A 111 -18.62 -8.72 -5.70
C SER A 111 -17.76 -8.78 -6.97
N GLY A 112 -17.41 -9.99 -7.42
CA GLY A 112 -16.85 -10.21 -8.77
C GLY A 112 -15.38 -9.81 -9.01
N GLY A 113 -14.42 -10.50 -8.37
CA GLY A 113 -12.99 -10.40 -8.72
C GLY A 113 -12.32 -9.05 -8.42
N LYS A 114 -12.99 -8.20 -7.64
CA LYS A 114 -12.54 -6.88 -7.18
C LYS A 114 -11.62 -7.02 -5.95
N PRO A 115 -10.82 -5.98 -5.59
CA PRO A 115 -10.01 -6.01 -4.38
C PRO A 115 -10.89 -6.28 -3.15
N ASN A 116 -10.40 -7.15 -2.26
CA ASN A 116 -11.13 -7.55 -1.05
C ASN A 116 -11.06 -6.45 0.02
N ILE A 117 -11.81 -5.37 -0.23
CA ILE A 117 -11.98 -4.24 0.68
C ILE A 117 -13.29 -4.33 1.45
N CYS A 118 -13.34 -3.57 2.53
CA CYS A 118 -14.52 -3.45 3.36
C CYS A 118 -14.96 -2.00 3.47
N VAL A 119 -16.19 -1.72 3.04
CA VAL A 119 -16.79 -0.40 3.15
C VAL A 119 -17.83 -0.43 4.27
N TYR A 120 -17.70 0.51 5.22
CA TYR A 120 -18.68 0.73 6.26
C TYR A 120 -19.32 2.10 6.03
N PHE A 121 -20.64 2.13 6.00
CA PHE A 121 -21.41 3.36 5.95
C PHE A 121 -21.85 3.72 7.37
N ASN A 122 -22.16 5.01 7.60
CA ASN A 122 -22.80 5.49 8.81
C ASN A 122 -22.17 4.96 10.12
N VAL A 123 -20.84 5.02 10.23
CA VAL A 123 -20.08 4.59 11.41
C VAL A 123 -19.80 5.75 12.37
N GLN A 124 -19.78 5.46 13.67
CA GLN A 124 -19.32 6.41 14.69
C GLN A 124 -17.78 6.46 14.70
N LEU A 125 -17.22 7.68 14.66
CA LEU A 125 -15.80 7.92 14.87
C LEU A 125 -15.61 8.08 16.38
N ASP A 126 -14.96 7.12 17.04
CA ASP A 126 -14.53 7.24 18.44
C ASP A 126 -13.43 8.29 18.60
#